data_AF-A0A9D0TIV7-F1
#
_entry.id   AF-A0A9D0TIV7-F1
#
_cell.length_a   1.000
_cell.length_b   1.000
_cell.length_c   1.000
_cell.angle_alpha   90.00
_cell.angle_beta   90.00
_cell.angle_gamma   90.00
#
_symmetry.space_group_name_H-M   'P 1'
#
loop_
_entity.id
_entity.type
_entity.pdbx_description
1 polymer ?
#
loop_
_entity_poly.entity_id
_entity_poly.type
_entity_poly.pdbx_seq_one_letter_code
_entity_poly.pdbx_strand_id
1 'polypeptide(L)'
;MSDEKVDIKINKLVDNADIHEVVENISKAFNRNTPEFKARLKQSIELPETAKALQKGVSQEAAEKVCNKLKKLGLECKIEQPLTIDFEVIQPKFVCPACGHEQEPDNSGNDVCTECGVVGSKYAAHASKAKIYESEKRRLENQRKVQEQDALDHQERQKEEAIREQIREQLGVKKANKNPATKIIFGLIAVTCSALAYTQSGYFSAPETSEDSAIIATKKQNTASSPHQPQTIARAPKPITITDLQRVAKIQTLVSNSNTMGAGSQFAQVDENFDEALAAYEAISSPDEQMVAMASITDSLQSFPDPSQSLRKLETHFTSAQGPSKKLLEEKIVQGWLNTNNDEQAIHFVNKIEDKFEQTTALRTILEHQINTPEKTEATRKTMATMLERAETLNTANQEAQVYSAISTAYALMGKKAESEKFLDLAFTKTDLILQLEEKIDAYCHIAEDRMKINDEELGLHLYQNATELAFGLSKYNPAKPAALRSLAISQARIGNFLDAREAVNAIKNKTLKIKTLSELAKFASEAENPTLAKSFLSQAKNETTQVKNSKEKAQLALIIEKNLSL
;
A
#
# COMPACT_ATOMS: atom_id res chain seq x y z
N MET A 1 46.72 7.66 -18.73
CA MET A 1 46.14 6.39 -19.20
C MET A 1 44.92 6.15 -18.33
N SER A 2 43.73 6.15 -18.90
CA SER A 2 42.50 5.85 -18.16
C SER A 2 42.49 4.38 -17.79
N ASP A 3 42.39 4.04 -16.51
CA ASP A 3 42.26 2.65 -16.07
C ASP A 3 40.99 2.06 -16.69
N GLU A 4 41.18 1.09 -17.57
CA GLU A 4 40.10 0.41 -18.25
C GLU A 4 39.24 -0.35 -17.23
N LYS A 5 37.95 -0.01 -17.20
CA LYS A 5 36.98 -0.63 -16.28
C LYS A 5 36.36 -1.84 -16.95
N VAL A 6 36.33 -2.96 -16.26
CA VAL A 6 35.82 -4.25 -16.75
C VAL A 6 34.75 -4.83 -15.81
N ASP A 7 33.92 -5.72 -16.32
CA ASP A 7 32.90 -6.46 -15.57
C ASP A 7 33.32 -7.92 -15.41
N ILE A 8 32.99 -8.54 -14.26
CA ILE A 8 33.29 -9.95 -13.97
C ILE A 8 31.99 -10.76 -14.07
N LYS A 9 31.97 -11.79 -14.93
CA LYS A 9 30.86 -12.76 -15.04
C LYS A 9 31.32 -14.17 -14.69
N ILE A 10 30.42 -14.95 -14.11
CA ILE A 10 30.64 -16.38 -13.85
C ILE A 10 30.33 -17.12 -15.15
N ASN A 11 31.28 -17.95 -15.60
CA ASN A 11 31.17 -18.68 -16.86
C ASN A 11 30.64 -20.09 -16.62
N LYS A 12 31.30 -20.84 -15.73
CA LYS A 12 30.88 -22.19 -15.34
C LYS A 12 31.45 -22.60 -13.98
N LEU A 13 30.79 -23.58 -13.38
CA LEU A 13 31.28 -24.33 -12.23
C LEU A 13 32.31 -25.37 -12.70
N VAL A 14 33.39 -25.57 -11.94
CA VAL A 14 34.35 -26.65 -12.21
C VAL A 14 33.68 -28.00 -11.91
N ASP A 15 33.88 -28.98 -12.81
CA ASP A 15 33.18 -30.27 -12.78
C ASP A 15 33.24 -30.94 -11.39
N ASN A 16 32.08 -31.44 -10.92
CA ASN A 16 31.85 -32.14 -9.65
C ASN A 16 31.92 -31.29 -8.35
N ALA A 17 31.96 -29.96 -8.43
CA ALA A 17 31.84 -29.13 -7.24
C ALA A 17 30.37 -29.02 -6.76
N ASP A 18 30.13 -29.13 -5.46
CA ASP A 18 28.81 -28.89 -4.86
C ASP A 18 28.50 -27.38 -4.84
N ILE A 19 27.34 -26.99 -5.40
CA ILE A 19 26.96 -25.58 -5.53
C ILE A 19 26.84 -24.90 -4.14
N HIS A 20 26.29 -25.61 -3.14
CA HIS A 20 26.12 -25.05 -1.82
C HIS A 20 27.47 -24.82 -1.12
N GLU A 21 28.38 -25.76 -1.24
CA GLU A 21 29.74 -25.64 -0.71
C GLU A 21 30.52 -24.49 -1.37
N VAL A 22 30.43 -24.35 -2.70
CA VAL A 22 31.09 -23.28 -3.45
C VAL A 22 30.52 -21.90 -3.06
N VAL A 23 29.20 -21.78 -2.93
CA VAL A 23 28.54 -20.54 -2.49
C VAL A 23 28.99 -20.15 -1.07
N GLU A 24 29.03 -21.09 -0.13
CA GLU A 24 29.51 -20.85 1.24
C GLU A 24 30.98 -20.42 1.28
N ASN A 25 31.84 -21.12 0.54
CA ASN A 25 33.27 -20.81 0.50
C ASN A 25 33.56 -19.43 -0.10
N ILE A 26 32.80 -19.03 -1.12
CA ILE A 26 32.90 -17.69 -1.72
C ILE A 26 32.36 -16.62 -0.77
N SER A 27 31.20 -16.83 -0.15
CA SER A 27 30.66 -15.90 0.85
C SER A 27 31.65 -15.63 1.99
N LYS A 28 32.33 -16.66 2.49
CA LYS A 28 33.39 -16.54 3.50
C LYS A 28 34.61 -15.81 2.94
N ALA A 29 35.10 -16.19 1.76
CA ALA A 29 36.31 -15.63 1.17
C ALA A 29 36.20 -14.13 0.83
N PHE A 30 34.99 -13.65 0.52
CA PHE A 30 34.70 -12.23 0.25
C PHE A 30 34.18 -11.46 1.47
N ASN A 31 34.06 -12.13 2.63
CA ASN A 31 33.48 -11.57 3.85
C ASN A 31 32.07 -10.97 3.61
N ARG A 32 31.25 -11.67 2.81
CA ARG A 32 29.89 -11.28 2.41
C ARG A 32 28.94 -12.47 2.62
N ASN A 33 28.45 -12.60 3.85
CA ASN A 33 27.57 -13.70 4.26
C ASN A 33 26.08 -13.33 4.23
N THR A 34 25.67 -12.40 3.36
CA THR A 34 24.26 -11.98 3.28
C THR A 34 23.44 -12.98 2.44
N PRO A 35 22.17 -13.26 2.80
CA PRO A 35 21.29 -14.15 2.04
C PRO A 35 21.15 -13.73 0.56
N GLU A 36 21.05 -12.43 0.29
CA GLU A 36 20.95 -11.88 -1.06
C GLU A 36 22.18 -12.17 -1.92
N PHE A 37 23.39 -12.04 -1.34
CA PHE A 37 24.63 -12.33 -2.05
C PHE A 37 24.72 -13.82 -2.40
N LYS A 38 24.33 -14.70 -1.47
CA LYS A 38 24.26 -16.15 -1.71
C LYS A 38 23.25 -16.51 -2.78
N ALA A 39 22.05 -15.91 -2.75
CA ALA A 39 21.01 -16.15 -3.74
C ALA A 39 21.46 -15.69 -5.14
N ARG A 40 22.03 -14.49 -5.25
CA ARG A 40 22.56 -13.96 -6.52
C ARG A 40 23.73 -14.78 -7.05
N LEU A 41 24.62 -15.24 -6.17
CA LEU A 41 25.74 -16.10 -6.53
C LEU A 41 25.25 -17.46 -7.04
N LYS A 42 24.32 -18.08 -6.32
CA LYS A 42 23.67 -19.34 -6.72
C LYS A 42 22.99 -19.20 -8.09
N GLN A 43 22.18 -18.15 -8.28
CA GLN A 43 21.54 -17.86 -9.56
C GLN A 43 22.56 -17.67 -10.70
N SER A 44 23.68 -16.99 -10.42
CA SER A 44 24.73 -16.75 -11.43
C SER A 44 25.51 -18.02 -11.79
N ILE A 45 25.53 -19.02 -10.91
CA ILE A 45 26.13 -20.34 -11.15
C ILE A 45 25.17 -21.25 -11.94
N GLU A 46 23.88 -21.23 -11.58
CA GLU A 46 22.85 -22.06 -12.22
C GLU A 46 22.50 -21.59 -13.64
N LEU A 47 22.56 -20.27 -13.91
CA LEU A 47 22.15 -19.67 -15.19
C LEU A 47 23.23 -18.72 -15.75
N PRO A 48 24.37 -19.25 -16.23
CA PRO A 48 25.52 -18.42 -16.65
C PRO A 48 25.21 -17.49 -17.84
N GLU A 49 24.29 -17.86 -18.73
CA GLU A 49 23.93 -17.04 -19.90
C GLU A 49 23.16 -15.76 -19.54
N THR A 50 22.34 -15.82 -18.48
CA THR A 50 21.51 -14.70 -18.01
C THR A 50 22.10 -14.02 -16.77
N ALA A 51 23.23 -14.53 -16.27
CA ALA A 51 23.88 -14.05 -15.07
C ALA A 51 24.29 -12.57 -15.22
N LYS A 52 23.73 -11.74 -14.34
CA LYS A 52 24.20 -10.36 -14.14
C LYS A 52 25.66 -10.42 -13.69
N ALA A 53 26.48 -9.47 -14.16
CA ALA A 53 27.86 -9.33 -13.70
C ALA A 53 27.93 -9.38 -12.16
N LEU A 54 28.83 -10.21 -11.65
CA LEU A 54 29.08 -10.39 -10.22
C LEU A 54 29.62 -9.08 -9.61
N GLN A 55 30.49 -8.41 -10.36
CA GLN A 55 31.02 -7.09 -10.04
C GLN A 55 31.18 -6.28 -11.31
N LYS A 56 30.76 -5.01 -11.28
CA LYS A 56 30.81 -4.09 -12.42
C LYS A 56 31.87 -3.02 -12.25
N GLY A 57 32.51 -2.62 -13.34
CA GLY A 57 33.37 -1.46 -13.44
C GLY A 57 34.61 -1.48 -12.54
N VAL A 58 35.22 -2.65 -12.36
CA VAL A 58 36.48 -2.83 -11.62
C VAL A 58 37.68 -2.62 -12.53
N SER A 59 38.84 -2.23 -11.99
CA SER A 59 40.06 -2.19 -12.78
C SER A 59 40.44 -3.60 -13.23
N GLN A 60 41.09 -3.72 -14.39
CA GLN A 60 41.52 -5.01 -14.94
C GLN A 60 42.38 -5.83 -13.96
N GLU A 61 43.34 -5.18 -13.28
CA GLU A 61 44.17 -5.84 -12.27
C GLU A 61 43.36 -6.39 -11.09
N ALA A 62 42.33 -5.65 -10.64
CA ALA A 62 41.44 -6.12 -9.59
C ALA A 62 40.55 -7.28 -10.07
N ALA A 63 40.06 -7.21 -11.31
CA ALA A 63 39.27 -8.27 -11.92
C ALA A 63 40.06 -9.58 -12.03
N GLU A 64 41.31 -9.53 -12.46
CA GLU A 64 42.20 -10.69 -12.53
C GLU A 64 42.46 -11.31 -11.15
N LYS A 65 42.70 -10.48 -10.12
CA LYS A 65 42.84 -10.96 -8.73
C LYS A 65 41.57 -11.67 -8.24
N VAL A 66 40.40 -11.12 -8.54
CA VAL A 66 39.11 -11.70 -8.16
C VAL A 66 38.85 -13.01 -8.92
N CYS A 67 39.06 -13.04 -10.24
CA CYS A 67 38.92 -14.24 -11.05
C CYS A 67 39.87 -15.36 -10.59
N ASN A 68 41.13 -15.03 -10.27
CA ASN A 68 42.09 -16.01 -9.74
C ASN A 68 41.66 -16.57 -8.37
N LYS A 69 41.04 -15.74 -7.53
CA LYS A 69 40.50 -16.17 -6.23
C LYS A 69 39.28 -17.08 -6.41
N LEU A 70 38.37 -16.74 -7.32
CA LEU A 70 37.18 -17.55 -7.64
C LEU A 70 37.57 -18.88 -8.29
N LYS A 71 38.61 -18.90 -9.14
CA LYS A 71 39.16 -20.12 -9.73
C LYS A 71 39.68 -21.11 -8.69
N LYS A 72 40.35 -20.62 -7.64
CA LYS A 72 40.77 -21.45 -6.50
C LYS A 72 39.61 -22.03 -5.69
N LEU A 73 38.42 -21.45 -5.81
CA LEU A 73 37.19 -21.86 -5.13
C LEU A 73 36.26 -22.69 -6.04
N GLY A 74 36.74 -23.11 -7.23
CA GLY A 74 35.96 -23.96 -8.13
C GLY A 74 35.04 -23.22 -9.10
N LEU A 75 35.21 -21.91 -9.33
CA LEU A 75 34.48 -21.16 -10.35
C LEU A 75 35.38 -20.65 -11.47
N GLU A 76 34.98 -20.89 -12.71
CA GLU A 76 35.56 -20.20 -13.86
C GLU A 76 34.81 -18.90 -14.12
N CYS A 77 35.56 -17.81 -14.26
CA CYS A 77 35.03 -16.48 -14.52
C CYS A 77 35.58 -15.91 -15.82
N LYS A 78 34.78 -15.09 -16.49
CA LYS A 78 35.14 -14.34 -17.69
C LYS A 78 35.13 -12.85 -17.36
N ILE A 79 36.17 -12.15 -17.78
CA ILE A 79 36.26 -10.69 -17.71
C ILE A 79 35.71 -10.16 -19.04
N GLU A 80 34.69 -9.31 -18.97
CA GLU A 80 34.11 -8.67 -20.15
C GLU A 80 34.30 -7.16 -20.07
N GLN A 81 34.72 -6.54 -21.17
CA GLN A 81 34.69 -5.08 -21.28
C GLN A 81 33.21 -4.66 -21.29
N PRO A 82 32.82 -3.66 -20.49
CA PRO A 82 31.49 -3.08 -20.60
C PRO A 82 31.35 -2.56 -22.03
N LEU A 83 30.25 -2.93 -22.69
CA LEU A 83 29.92 -2.41 -24.01
C LEU A 83 29.77 -0.88 -23.90
N THR A 84 30.84 -0.15 -24.18
CA THR A 84 30.79 1.27 -24.49
C THR A 84 30.20 1.38 -25.87
N ILE A 85 28.89 1.63 -25.91
CA ILE A 85 28.24 2.09 -27.13
C ILE A 85 28.76 3.51 -27.35
N ASP A 86 29.76 3.65 -28.21
CA ASP A 86 30.17 4.95 -28.72
C ASP A 86 29.03 5.46 -29.61
N PHE A 87 28.24 6.39 -29.06
CA PHE A 87 27.27 7.12 -29.85
C PHE A 87 28.03 8.11 -30.73
N GLU A 88 28.40 7.66 -31.93
CA GLU A 88 28.68 8.56 -33.03
C GLU A 88 27.41 9.40 -33.23
N VAL A 89 27.51 10.71 -33.02
CA VAL A 89 26.37 11.64 -33.14
C VAL A 89 26.03 11.76 -34.62
N ILE A 90 25.33 10.75 -35.14
CA ILE A 90 24.60 10.84 -36.39
C ILE A 90 23.49 11.84 -36.11
N GLN A 91 23.57 13.03 -36.69
CA GLN A 91 22.46 13.97 -36.61
C GLN A 91 21.22 13.27 -37.18
N PRO A 92 20.17 13.05 -36.37
CA PRO A 92 19.04 12.26 -36.80
C PRO A 92 18.31 13.03 -37.91
N LYS A 93 18.33 12.48 -39.12
CA LYS A 93 17.41 12.92 -40.18
C LYS A 93 15.99 12.63 -39.72
N PHE A 94 15.09 13.60 -39.89
CA PHE A 94 13.68 13.39 -39.61
C PHE A 94 13.08 12.61 -40.78
N VAL A 95 12.58 11.41 -40.50
CA VAL A 95 11.81 10.59 -41.45
C VAL A 95 10.33 10.82 -41.16
N CYS A 96 9.58 11.35 -42.14
CA CYS A 96 8.14 11.55 -41.98
C CYS A 96 7.43 10.20 -41.75
N PRO A 97 6.68 10.02 -40.65
CA PRO A 97 6.03 8.74 -40.34
C PRO A 97 4.81 8.43 -41.22
N ALA A 98 4.34 9.40 -42.02
CA ALA A 98 3.19 9.22 -42.91
C ALA A 98 3.60 8.82 -44.33
N CYS A 99 4.64 9.43 -44.90
CA CYS A 99 5.06 9.20 -46.29
C CYS A 99 6.48 8.65 -46.44
N GLY A 100 7.29 8.62 -45.37
CA GLY A 100 8.68 8.14 -45.40
C GLY A 100 9.70 9.17 -45.91
N HIS A 101 9.30 10.41 -46.18
CA HIS A 101 10.20 11.46 -46.65
C HIS A 101 11.29 11.78 -45.63
N GLU A 102 12.56 11.77 -46.05
CA GLU A 102 13.72 12.19 -45.25
C GLU A 102 13.99 13.68 -45.42
N GLN A 103 14.00 14.43 -44.33
CA GLN A 103 14.34 15.85 -44.31
C GLN A 103 15.21 16.20 -43.10
N GLU A 104 15.91 17.34 -43.17
CA GLU A 104 16.62 17.88 -42.01
C GLU A 104 15.61 18.33 -40.94
N PRO A 105 15.89 18.08 -39.65
CA PRO A 105 15.00 18.47 -38.56
C PRO A 105 14.85 20.00 -38.49
N ASP A 106 13.62 20.48 -38.32
CA ASP A 106 13.34 21.91 -38.23
C ASP A 106 13.64 22.40 -36.81
N ASN A 107 14.50 23.42 -36.68
CA ASN A 107 14.83 24.06 -35.40
C ASN A 107 13.61 24.69 -34.70
N SER A 108 12.49 24.86 -35.39
CA SER A 108 11.24 25.37 -34.82
C SER A 108 10.54 24.39 -33.87
N GLY A 109 10.97 23.12 -33.81
CA GLY A 109 10.38 22.07 -32.97
C GLY A 109 9.04 21.54 -33.48
N ASN A 110 8.57 22.03 -34.63
CA ASN A 110 7.43 21.49 -35.35
C ASN A 110 7.96 20.80 -36.61
N ASP A 111 8.33 19.51 -36.50
CA ASP A 111 8.78 18.72 -37.65
C ASP A 111 7.64 18.48 -38.64
N VAL A 112 7.34 19.47 -39.48
CA VAL A 112 6.33 19.39 -40.53
C VAL A 112 7.00 18.80 -41.77
N CYS A 113 6.47 17.67 -42.26
CA CYS A 113 6.94 17.09 -43.50
C CYS A 113 6.70 18.04 -44.67
N THR A 114 7.75 18.38 -45.40
CA THR A 114 7.69 19.26 -46.59
C THR A 114 6.90 18.64 -47.74
N GLU A 115 6.92 17.30 -47.87
CA GLU A 115 6.19 16.60 -48.93
C GLU A 115 4.68 16.45 -48.65
N CYS A 116 4.28 15.98 -47.47
CA CYS A 116 2.88 15.66 -47.17
C CYS A 116 2.20 16.56 -46.13
N GLY A 117 2.91 17.56 -45.57
CA GLY A 117 2.36 18.53 -44.61
C GLY A 117 2.05 17.97 -43.22
N VAL A 118 2.38 16.70 -42.93
CA VAL A 118 2.10 16.06 -41.64
C VAL A 118 3.10 16.53 -40.59
N VAL A 119 2.60 16.93 -39.43
CA VAL A 119 3.41 17.31 -38.26
C VAL A 119 3.79 16.04 -37.48
N GLY A 120 5.08 15.70 -37.45
CA GLY A 120 5.59 14.45 -36.85
C GLY A 120 5.16 14.25 -35.39
N SER A 121 5.20 15.30 -34.58
CA SER A 121 4.78 15.27 -33.17
C SER A 121 3.28 14.95 -32.99
N LYS A 122 2.42 15.51 -33.85
CA LYS A 122 0.97 15.22 -33.83
C LYS A 122 0.66 13.83 -34.37
N TYR A 123 1.40 13.37 -35.38
CA TYR A 123 1.22 12.04 -35.94
C TYR A 123 1.61 10.95 -34.93
N ALA A 124 2.74 11.11 -34.23
CA ALA A 124 3.15 10.20 -33.16
C ALA A 124 2.11 10.13 -32.03
N ALA A 125 1.54 11.27 -31.62
CA ALA A 125 0.46 11.33 -30.63
C ALA A 125 -0.85 10.68 -31.12
N HIS A 126 -1.17 10.79 -32.41
CA HIS A 126 -2.35 10.14 -32.97
C HIS A 126 -2.14 8.61 -33.11
N ALA A 127 -0.96 8.18 -33.57
CA ALA A 127 -0.61 6.77 -33.71
C ALA A 127 -0.55 6.06 -32.35
N SER A 128 0.01 6.70 -31.32
CA SER A 128 0.00 6.16 -29.95
C SER A 128 -1.42 6.06 -29.40
N LYS A 129 -2.25 7.08 -29.59
CA LYS A 129 -3.67 7.05 -29.20
C LYS A 129 -4.46 5.96 -29.92
N ALA A 130 -4.23 5.77 -31.22
CA ALA A 130 -4.86 4.70 -32.01
C ALA A 130 -4.44 3.32 -31.52
N LYS A 131 -3.15 3.12 -31.20
CA LYS A 131 -2.63 1.86 -30.63
C LYS A 131 -3.25 1.54 -29.27
N ILE A 132 -3.38 2.54 -28.39
CA ILE A 132 -4.04 2.40 -27.08
C ILE A 132 -5.52 2.04 -27.26
N TYR A 133 -6.21 2.71 -28.19
CA TYR A 133 -7.61 2.42 -28.48
C TYR A 133 -7.79 0.99 -29.01
N GLU A 134 -6.89 0.51 -29.88
CA GLU A 134 -6.96 -0.86 -30.41
C GLU A 134 -6.65 -1.92 -29.35
N SER A 135 -5.66 -1.68 -28.46
CA SER A 135 -5.40 -2.60 -27.35
C SER A 135 -6.57 -2.66 -26.38
N GLU A 136 -7.20 -1.53 -26.09
CA GLU A 136 -8.35 -1.46 -25.20
C GLU A 136 -9.59 -2.13 -25.82
N LYS A 137 -9.80 -1.96 -27.12
CA LYS A 137 -10.83 -2.69 -27.88
C LYS A 137 -10.62 -4.20 -27.79
N ARG A 138 -9.39 -4.70 -28.00
CA ARG A 138 -9.07 -6.13 -27.88
C ARG A 138 -9.30 -6.65 -26.46
N ARG A 139 -8.96 -5.85 -25.43
CA ARG A 139 -9.22 -6.17 -24.03
C ARG A 139 -10.71 -6.37 -23.75
N LEU A 140 -11.55 -5.44 -24.21
CA LEU A 140 -13.01 -5.50 -24.06
C LEU A 140 -13.63 -6.67 -24.84
N GLU A 141 -13.15 -6.96 -26.05
CA GLU A 141 -13.60 -8.12 -26.82
C GLU A 141 -13.27 -9.46 -26.12
N ASN A 142 -12.06 -9.58 -25.55
CA ASN A 142 -11.68 -10.75 -24.77
C ASN A 142 -12.52 -10.90 -23.51
N GLN A 143 -12.80 -9.80 -22.80
CA GLN A 143 -13.66 -9.82 -21.62
C GLN A 143 -15.08 -10.26 -21.96
N ARG A 144 -15.64 -9.80 -23.10
CA ARG A 144 -16.95 -10.26 -23.59
C ARG A 144 -16.97 -11.75 -23.91
N LYS A 145 -15.90 -12.28 -24.54
CA LYS A 145 -15.80 -13.72 -24.84
C LYS A 145 -15.74 -14.57 -23.57
N VAL A 146 -15.01 -14.13 -22.55
CA VAL A 146 -14.97 -14.82 -21.25
C VAL A 146 -16.34 -14.81 -20.59
N GLN A 147 -17.02 -13.65 -20.55
CA GLN A 147 -18.37 -13.55 -20.00
C GLN A 147 -19.40 -14.42 -20.74
N GLU A 148 -19.30 -14.51 -22.08
CA GLU A 148 -20.15 -15.37 -22.89
C GLU A 148 -19.88 -16.85 -22.62
N GLN A 149 -18.61 -17.24 -22.48
CA GLN A 149 -18.23 -18.60 -22.17
C GLN A 149 -18.67 -19.01 -20.75
N ASP A 150 -18.49 -18.15 -19.76
CA ASP A 150 -18.96 -18.40 -18.39
C ASP A 150 -20.49 -18.55 -18.32
N ALA A 151 -21.22 -17.77 -19.12
CA ALA A 151 -22.67 -17.87 -19.22
C ALA A 151 -23.11 -19.21 -19.85
N LEU A 152 -22.39 -19.70 -20.87
CA LEU A 152 -22.62 -21.00 -21.47
C LEU A 152 -22.32 -22.14 -20.49
N ASP A 153 -21.19 -22.09 -19.80
CA ASP A 153 -20.79 -23.08 -18.80
C ASP A 153 -21.78 -23.14 -17.63
N HIS A 154 -22.32 -21.99 -17.22
CA HIS A 154 -23.36 -21.92 -16.20
C HIS A 154 -24.68 -22.56 -16.69
N GLN A 155 -25.05 -22.32 -17.95
CA GLN A 155 -26.22 -22.96 -18.55
C GLN A 155 -26.05 -24.49 -18.67
N GLU A 156 -24.84 -24.96 -18.99
CA GLU A 156 -24.53 -26.39 -19.04
C GLU A 156 -24.60 -27.04 -17.66
N ARG A 157 -24.01 -26.42 -16.63
CA ARG A 157 -24.12 -26.89 -15.24
C ARG A 157 -25.58 -26.98 -14.77
N GLN A 158 -26.42 -26.00 -15.11
CA GLN A 158 -27.85 -26.06 -14.80
C GLN A 158 -28.56 -27.24 -15.49
N LYS A 159 -28.20 -27.54 -16.74
CA LYS A 159 -28.73 -28.72 -17.46
C LYS A 159 -28.28 -30.02 -16.80
N GLU A 160 -27.00 -30.13 -16.45
CA GLU A 160 -26.48 -31.30 -15.74
C GLU A 160 -27.16 -31.50 -14.38
N GLU A 161 -27.36 -30.43 -13.61
CA GLU A 161 -28.06 -30.49 -12.33
C GLU A 161 -29.52 -30.92 -12.48
N ALA A 162 -30.23 -30.38 -13.49
CA ALA A 162 -31.59 -30.81 -13.80
C ALA A 162 -31.67 -32.29 -14.18
N ILE A 163 -30.71 -32.79 -14.97
CA ILE A 163 -30.62 -34.22 -15.32
C ILE A 163 -30.33 -35.07 -14.06
N ARG A 164 -29.37 -34.66 -13.23
CA ARG A 164 -29.07 -35.35 -11.96
C ARG A 164 -30.27 -35.39 -11.03
N GLU A 165 -31.08 -34.34 -11.02
CA GLU A 165 -32.30 -34.27 -10.25
C GLU A 165 -33.36 -35.26 -10.76
N GLN A 166 -33.58 -35.33 -12.08
CA GLN A 166 -34.45 -36.34 -12.69
C GLN A 166 -33.99 -37.78 -12.40
N ILE A 167 -32.68 -38.04 -12.43
CA ILE A 167 -32.12 -39.36 -12.08
C ILE A 167 -32.41 -39.68 -10.61
N ARG A 168 -32.24 -38.72 -9.69
CA ARG A 168 -32.55 -38.92 -8.26
C ARG A 168 -34.02 -39.22 -8.03
N GLU A 169 -34.92 -38.58 -8.78
CA GLU A 169 -36.36 -38.86 -8.73
C GLU A 169 -36.67 -40.28 -9.22
N GLN A 170 -36.08 -40.72 -10.34
CA GLN A 170 -36.26 -42.09 -10.85
C GLN A 170 -35.70 -43.16 -9.91
N LEU A 171 -34.61 -42.86 -9.20
CA LEU A 171 -34.01 -43.77 -8.21
C LEU A 171 -34.75 -43.78 -6.86
N GLY A 172 -35.86 -43.05 -6.72
CA GLY A 172 -36.67 -43.05 -5.50
C GLY A 172 -35.96 -42.42 -4.28
N VAL A 173 -34.89 -41.64 -4.51
CA VAL A 173 -34.19 -40.91 -3.45
C VAL A 173 -35.06 -39.72 -3.03
N LYS A 174 -35.96 -39.94 -2.08
CA LYS A 174 -36.82 -38.89 -1.51
C LYS A 174 -35.91 -37.79 -0.95
N LYS A 175 -36.04 -36.58 -1.50
CA LYS A 175 -35.39 -35.39 -0.94
C LYS A 175 -35.69 -35.33 0.54
N ALA A 176 -34.65 -35.31 1.38
CA ALA A 176 -34.78 -35.02 2.79
C ALA A 176 -35.60 -33.73 2.90
N ASN A 177 -36.79 -33.84 3.49
CA ASN A 177 -37.77 -32.77 3.56
C ASN A 177 -37.21 -31.67 4.48
N LYS A 178 -36.39 -30.77 3.94
CA LYS A 178 -35.83 -29.65 4.68
C LYS A 178 -36.98 -28.68 4.96
N ASN A 179 -37.22 -28.44 6.25
CA ASN A 179 -38.31 -27.65 6.79
C ASN A 179 -38.61 -26.36 6.00
N PRO A 180 -39.89 -26.02 5.76
CA PRO A 180 -40.29 -24.84 4.98
C PRO A 180 -39.88 -23.49 5.61
N ALA A 181 -39.48 -23.47 6.89
CA ALA A 181 -39.05 -22.25 7.58
C ALA A 181 -37.73 -21.65 7.04
N THR A 182 -36.84 -22.45 6.44
CA THR A 182 -35.53 -21.98 5.96
C THR A 182 -35.58 -21.32 4.57
N LYS A 183 -36.68 -21.49 3.81
CA LYS A 183 -36.84 -20.93 2.46
C LYS A 183 -37.26 -19.45 2.46
N ILE A 184 -37.89 -18.97 3.52
CA ILE A 184 -38.37 -17.57 3.59
C ILE A 184 -37.21 -16.59 3.80
N ILE A 185 -36.13 -17.02 4.46
CA ILE A 185 -34.99 -16.14 4.77
C ILE A 185 -34.03 -16.00 3.56
N PHE A 186 -33.80 -17.07 2.79
CA PHE A 186 -32.93 -17.00 1.60
C PHE A 186 -33.63 -16.44 0.35
N GLY A 187 -34.97 -16.56 0.24
CA GLY A 187 -35.74 -16.02 -0.89
C GLY A 187 -35.80 -14.48 -0.92
N LEU A 188 -35.69 -13.82 0.23
CA LEU A 188 -35.71 -12.36 0.34
C LEU A 188 -34.39 -11.69 -0.08
N ILE A 189 -33.25 -12.39 0.03
CA ILE A 189 -31.92 -11.86 -0.30
C ILE A 189 -31.65 -11.91 -1.82
N ALA A 190 -32.17 -12.92 -2.53
CA ALA A 190 -31.99 -13.05 -3.97
C ALA A 190 -32.86 -12.07 -4.79
N VAL A 191 -34.04 -11.70 -4.29
CA VAL A 191 -34.98 -10.80 -5.00
C VAL A 191 -34.56 -9.33 -4.87
N THR A 192 -33.94 -8.92 -3.75
CA THR A 192 -33.40 -7.56 -3.59
C THR A 192 -32.15 -7.32 -4.42
N CYS A 193 -31.28 -8.33 -4.61
CA CYS A 193 -30.10 -8.20 -5.48
C CYS A 193 -30.45 -8.14 -6.98
N SER A 194 -31.51 -8.84 -7.41
CA SER A 194 -31.91 -8.89 -8.82
C SER A 194 -32.68 -7.63 -9.27
N ALA A 195 -33.42 -6.98 -8.36
CA ALA A 195 -34.21 -5.78 -8.67
C ALA A 195 -33.36 -4.51 -8.84
N LEU A 196 -32.15 -4.46 -8.25
CA LEU A 196 -31.24 -3.32 -8.41
C LEU A 196 -30.42 -3.37 -9.71
N ALA A 197 -30.23 -4.55 -10.30
CA ALA A 197 -29.52 -4.67 -11.58
C ALA A 197 -30.36 -4.24 -12.80
N TYR A 198 -31.70 -4.27 -12.70
CA TYR A 198 -32.59 -4.02 -13.84
C TYR A 198 -33.07 -2.57 -14.01
N THR A 199 -32.90 -1.70 -13.01
CA THR A 199 -33.38 -0.31 -13.08
C THR A 199 -32.34 0.70 -13.60
N GLN A 200 -31.10 0.28 -13.85
CA GLN A 200 -30.02 1.18 -14.29
C GLN A 200 -29.68 1.12 -15.79
N SER A 201 -30.27 0.20 -16.57
CA SER A 201 -30.04 0.10 -18.03
C SER A 201 -31.02 0.89 -18.91
N GLY A 202 -31.81 1.80 -18.32
CA GLY A 202 -32.95 2.45 -18.99
C GLY A 202 -32.81 3.94 -19.37
N TYR A 203 -31.63 4.56 -19.26
CA TYR A 203 -31.46 5.98 -19.62
C TYR A 203 -30.17 6.22 -20.41
N PHE A 204 -30.23 5.99 -21.73
CA PHE A 204 -29.34 6.64 -22.69
C PHE A 204 -30.10 6.77 -24.01
N SER A 205 -30.78 7.90 -24.19
CA SER A 205 -31.23 8.39 -25.50
C SER A 205 -30.27 9.50 -25.94
N ALA A 206 -29.81 9.41 -27.17
CA ALA A 206 -28.86 10.31 -27.83
C ALA A 206 -29.39 11.76 -27.95
N PRO A 207 -28.50 12.77 -28.11
CA PRO A 207 -28.90 14.16 -28.21
C PRO A 207 -29.26 14.54 -29.66
N GLU A 208 -30.40 15.21 -29.83
CA GLU A 208 -30.65 16.02 -31.02
C GLU A 208 -30.38 17.50 -30.71
N THR A 209 -29.74 18.12 -31.69
CA THR A 209 -29.38 19.53 -31.82
C THR A 209 -30.60 20.43 -32.01
N SER A 210 -30.61 21.62 -31.41
CA SER A 210 -30.89 22.88 -32.14
C SER A 210 -30.78 24.11 -31.23
N GLU A 211 -30.14 25.14 -31.78
CA GLU A 211 -30.11 26.52 -31.31
C GLU A 211 -31.52 27.16 -31.31
N ASP A 212 -31.80 28.03 -30.33
CA ASP A 212 -32.12 29.45 -30.50
C ASP A 212 -33.15 30.03 -29.50
N SER A 213 -32.72 31.15 -28.91
CA SER A 213 -33.52 32.31 -28.49
C SER A 213 -34.57 32.19 -27.36
N ALA A 214 -34.38 33.00 -26.30
CA ALA A 214 -35.09 34.28 -26.15
C ALA A 214 -35.20 34.74 -24.69
N ILE A 215 -35.00 36.05 -24.55
CA ILE A 215 -35.12 36.91 -23.38
C ILE A 215 -36.55 36.95 -22.86
N ILE A 216 -36.78 36.77 -21.55
CA ILE A 216 -37.78 37.53 -20.78
C ILE A 216 -37.25 37.81 -19.38
N ALA A 217 -37.16 39.10 -19.05
CA ALA A 217 -37.01 39.61 -17.70
C ALA A 217 -38.38 39.76 -17.03
N THR A 218 -38.54 39.30 -15.79
CA THR A 218 -39.46 39.92 -14.81
C THR A 218 -39.16 39.52 -13.36
N LYS A 219 -38.72 40.53 -12.60
CA LYS A 219 -39.34 41.01 -11.34
C LYS A 219 -39.23 40.15 -10.06
N LYS A 220 -38.32 40.62 -9.18
CA LYS A 220 -38.46 40.84 -7.73
C LYS A 220 -39.73 40.27 -7.05
N GLN A 221 -39.50 39.39 -6.07
CA GLN A 221 -40.07 39.54 -4.73
C GLN A 221 -39.21 38.85 -3.67
N ASN A 222 -38.85 39.63 -2.66
CA ASN A 222 -38.27 39.19 -1.40
C ASN A 222 -39.32 38.37 -0.62
N THR A 223 -38.89 37.32 0.07
CA THR A 223 -39.23 37.10 1.49
C THR A 223 -38.30 36.07 2.11
N ALA A 224 -37.93 36.36 3.35
CA ALA A 224 -36.99 35.64 4.19
C ALA A 224 -37.46 34.23 4.56
N SER A 225 -36.50 33.33 4.82
CA SER A 225 -36.35 32.55 6.06
C SER A 225 -35.44 31.35 5.81
N SER A 226 -34.21 31.37 6.33
CA SER A 226 -33.41 30.15 6.53
C SER A 226 -32.50 30.33 7.74
N PRO A 227 -32.77 29.66 8.88
CA PRO A 227 -31.81 29.56 9.96
C PRO A 227 -30.96 28.29 9.84
N HIS A 228 -29.73 28.38 10.35
CA HIS A 228 -28.80 27.29 10.67
C HIS A 228 -27.92 26.71 9.55
N GLN A 229 -26.83 27.41 9.24
CA GLN A 229 -25.52 26.77 9.07
C GLN A 229 -24.70 27.00 10.34
N PRO A 230 -24.23 25.96 11.06
CA PRO A 230 -23.24 26.15 12.10
C PRO A 230 -21.89 26.42 11.43
N GLN A 231 -21.44 27.68 11.45
CA GLN A 231 -20.04 28.01 11.20
C GLN A 231 -19.22 27.52 12.40
N THR A 232 -18.67 26.32 12.31
CA THR A 232 -17.55 25.89 13.15
C THR A 232 -16.31 26.69 12.75
N ILE A 233 -16.13 27.85 13.38
CA ILE A 233 -14.85 28.56 13.37
C ILE A 233 -13.84 27.64 14.05
N ALA A 234 -12.99 26.98 13.27
CA ALA A 234 -11.90 26.17 13.78
C ALA A 234 -11.02 27.04 14.68
N ARG A 235 -11.12 26.81 16.00
CA ARG A 235 -10.32 27.51 17.00
C ARG A 235 -8.86 27.17 16.73
N ALA A 236 -8.02 28.18 16.58
CA ALA A 236 -6.58 27.98 16.41
C ALA A 236 -6.06 27.09 17.56
N PRO A 237 -5.24 26.05 17.28
CA PRO A 237 -4.72 25.16 18.30
C PRO A 237 -3.95 25.97 19.35
N LYS A 238 -4.20 25.67 20.63
CA LYS A 238 -3.50 26.32 21.74
C LYS A 238 -1.98 26.13 21.54
N PRO A 239 -1.17 27.18 21.79
CA PRO A 239 0.28 27.07 21.68
C PRO A 239 0.79 26.01 22.67
N ILE A 240 1.75 25.21 22.18
CA ILE A 240 2.53 24.25 22.98
C ILE A 240 3.17 24.98 24.16
N THR A 241 3.05 24.42 25.37
CA THR A 241 3.65 24.99 26.56
C THR A 241 4.93 24.25 26.93
N ILE A 242 5.91 24.96 27.52
CA ILE A 242 7.14 24.34 28.07
C ILE A 242 6.79 23.24 29.09
N THR A 243 5.69 23.41 29.80
CA THR A 243 5.18 22.46 30.79
C THR A 243 4.77 21.13 30.15
N ASP A 244 4.20 21.12 28.96
CA ASP A 244 3.80 19.88 28.28
C ASP A 244 5.04 19.08 27.85
N LEU A 245 6.08 19.75 27.32
CA LEU A 245 7.36 19.12 26.99
C LEU A 245 8.08 18.54 28.21
N GLN A 246 8.04 19.25 29.35
CA GLN A 246 8.58 18.75 30.62
C GLN A 246 7.85 17.49 31.11
N ARG A 247 6.53 17.40 30.88
CA ARG A 247 5.74 16.20 31.20
C ARG A 247 6.10 15.03 30.31
N VAL A 248 6.26 15.24 29.01
CA VAL A 248 6.73 14.18 28.09
C VAL A 248 8.10 13.65 28.53
N ALA A 249 9.05 14.54 28.85
CA ALA A 249 10.36 14.14 29.35
C ALA A 249 10.28 13.37 30.68
N LYS A 250 9.38 13.78 31.58
CA LYS A 250 9.11 13.07 32.83
C LYS A 250 8.56 11.67 32.56
N ILE A 251 7.58 11.52 31.67
CA ILE A 251 7.04 10.24 31.24
C ILE A 251 8.15 9.33 30.72
N GLN A 252 8.99 9.83 29.80
CA GLN A 252 10.12 9.07 29.27
C GLN A 252 11.10 8.62 30.36
N THR A 253 11.35 9.47 31.37
CA THR A 253 12.23 9.15 32.49
C THR A 253 11.62 8.07 33.39
N LEU A 254 10.33 8.22 33.76
CA LEU A 254 9.60 7.24 34.58
C LEU A 254 9.56 5.87 33.90
N VAL A 255 9.27 5.88 32.61
CA VAL A 255 9.24 4.71 31.75
C VAL A 255 10.62 4.05 31.65
N SER A 256 11.68 4.83 31.43
CA SER A 256 13.05 4.30 31.35
C SER A 256 13.51 3.69 32.67
N ASN A 257 13.15 4.31 33.80
CA ASN A 257 13.47 3.80 35.13
C ASN A 257 12.82 2.42 35.36
N SER A 258 11.55 2.26 34.97
CA SER A 258 10.84 0.97 35.08
C SER A 258 11.53 -0.14 34.29
N ASN A 259 12.15 0.16 33.14
CA ASN A 259 12.87 -0.83 32.33
C ASN A 259 14.19 -1.31 32.97
N THR A 260 14.77 -0.53 33.89
CA THR A 260 16.08 -0.83 34.51
C THR A 260 15.98 -1.56 35.85
N MET A 261 14.78 -1.67 36.42
CA MET A 261 14.55 -2.29 37.73
C MET A 261 14.43 -3.81 37.60
N GLY A 262 15.38 -4.55 38.19
CA GLY A 262 15.43 -6.02 38.11
C GLY A 262 14.24 -6.71 38.80
N ALA A 263 13.98 -7.97 38.42
CA ALA A 263 12.79 -8.77 38.72
C ALA A 263 12.47 -9.10 40.20
N GLY A 264 13.18 -8.49 41.18
CA GLY A 264 13.22 -8.98 42.55
C GLY A 264 12.33 -8.29 43.58
N SER A 265 12.04 -6.99 43.49
CA SER A 265 11.39 -6.29 44.63
C SER A 265 10.71 -4.94 44.36
N GLN A 266 10.39 -4.57 43.12
CA GLN A 266 9.90 -3.21 42.80
C GLN A 266 8.60 -3.16 41.97
N PHE A 267 7.78 -4.21 41.97
CA PHE A 267 6.47 -4.20 41.27
C PHE A 267 5.60 -2.99 41.64
N ALA A 268 5.54 -2.64 42.92
CA ALA A 268 4.78 -1.47 43.39
C ALA A 268 5.32 -0.14 42.83
N GLN A 269 6.64 -0.02 42.68
CA GLN A 269 7.26 1.20 42.15
C GLN A 269 7.06 1.33 40.64
N VAL A 270 7.05 0.21 39.92
CA VAL A 270 6.75 0.17 38.49
C VAL A 270 5.28 0.58 38.23
N ASP A 271 4.35 0.10 39.05
CA ASP A 271 2.94 0.51 39.01
C ASP A 271 2.75 2.00 39.33
N GLU A 272 3.44 2.51 40.35
CA GLU A 272 3.40 3.92 40.73
C GLU A 272 3.95 4.82 39.60
N ASN A 273 5.08 4.44 38.99
CA ASN A 273 5.65 5.16 37.85
C ASN A 273 4.68 5.18 36.65
N PHE A 274 3.92 4.11 36.43
CA PHE A 274 2.94 4.03 35.35
C PHE A 274 1.73 4.92 35.61
N ASP A 275 1.20 4.91 36.83
CA ASP A 275 0.09 5.78 37.23
C ASP A 275 0.51 7.25 37.17
N GLU A 276 1.74 7.57 37.57
CA GLU A 276 2.31 8.92 37.44
C GLU A 276 2.51 9.31 35.97
N ALA A 277 2.92 8.40 35.10
CA ALA A 277 3.06 8.63 33.67
C ALA A 277 1.69 8.88 32.99
N LEU A 278 0.66 8.12 33.37
CA LEU A 278 -0.70 8.33 32.89
C LEU A 278 -1.28 9.66 33.35
N ALA A 279 -1.12 10.02 34.63
CA ALA A 279 -1.54 11.31 35.15
C ALA A 279 -0.81 12.47 34.43
N ALA A 280 0.49 12.30 34.14
CA ALA A 280 1.25 13.27 33.36
C ALA A 280 0.72 13.37 31.92
N TYR A 281 0.35 12.26 31.28
CA TYR A 281 -0.25 12.22 29.95
C TYR A 281 -1.59 12.96 29.90
N GLU A 282 -2.49 12.71 30.85
CA GLU A 282 -3.81 13.37 30.92
C GLU A 282 -3.68 14.89 31.08
N ALA A 283 -2.61 15.34 31.72
CA ALA A 283 -2.35 16.76 31.91
C ALA A 283 -1.87 17.46 30.62
N ILE A 284 -1.35 16.73 29.62
CA ILE A 284 -0.84 17.29 28.37
C ILE A 284 -1.99 17.89 27.57
N SER A 285 -1.89 19.17 27.24
CA SER A 285 -2.95 19.89 26.49
C SER A 285 -2.82 19.76 24.97
N SER A 286 -1.66 19.35 24.48
CA SER A 286 -1.34 19.24 23.05
C SER A 286 -1.59 17.82 22.54
N PRO A 287 -2.47 17.61 21.54
CA PRO A 287 -2.74 16.28 20.96
C PRO A 287 -1.48 15.60 20.40
N ASP A 288 -0.57 16.36 19.79
CA ASP A 288 0.66 15.83 19.22
C ASP A 288 1.60 15.29 20.31
N GLU A 289 1.65 15.95 21.47
CA GLU A 289 2.46 15.52 22.60
C GLU A 289 1.81 14.39 23.37
N GLN A 290 0.48 14.38 23.48
CA GLN A 290 -0.26 13.22 23.95
C GLN A 290 0.12 11.99 23.11
N MET A 291 0.14 12.10 21.78
CA MET A 291 0.58 10.98 20.93
C MET A 291 2.02 10.53 21.21
N VAL A 292 2.96 11.45 21.48
CA VAL A 292 4.35 11.09 21.83
C VAL A 292 4.42 10.39 23.17
N ALA A 293 3.78 10.97 24.19
CA ALA A 293 3.72 10.42 25.54
C ALA A 293 3.08 9.03 25.53
N MET A 294 1.96 8.86 24.81
CA MET A 294 1.27 7.59 24.71
C MET A 294 2.13 6.53 24.00
N ALA A 295 2.80 6.88 22.91
CA ALA A 295 3.75 5.97 22.26
C ALA A 295 4.81 5.48 23.25
N SER A 296 5.42 6.40 24.02
CA SER A 296 6.43 6.07 25.03
C SER A 296 5.89 5.17 26.15
N ILE A 297 4.67 5.43 26.64
CA ILE A 297 4.01 4.58 27.65
C ILE A 297 3.79 3.18 27.07
N THR A 298 3.26 3.11 25.85
CA THR A 298 2.88 1.84 25.22
C THR A 298 4.07 0.97 24.82
N ASP A 299 5.16 1.57 24.34
CA ASP A 299 6.36 0.83 23.95
C ASP A 299 7.04 0.16 25.15
N SER A 300 6.82 0.69 26.35
CA SER A 300 7.33 0.07 27.57
C SER A 300 6.37 -0.90 28.22
N LEU A 301 5.12 -1.04 27.77
CA LEU A 301 4.19 -2.05 28.32
C LEU A 301 4.75 -3.46 28.32
N GLN A 302 5.62 -3.78 27.35
CA GLN A 302 6.25 -5.09 27.24
C GLN A 302 7.26 -5.40 28.34
N SER A 303 7.82 -4.38 29.02
CA SER A 303 8.73 -4.56 30.15
C SER A 303 8.01 -4.65 31.49
N PHE A 304 6.69 -4.37 31.51
CA PHE A 304 5.93 -4.45 32.74
C PHE A 304 5.78 -5.90 33.19
N PRO A 305 5.86 -6.16 34.49
CA PRO A 305 5.68 -7.50 35.04
C PRO A 305 4.31 -8.12 34.82
N ASP A 306 3.26 -7.29 34.80
CA ASP A 306 1.90 -7.68 34.40
C ASP A 306 1.38 -6.70 33.35
N PRO A 307 1.68 -6.93 32.05
CA PRO A 307 1.21 -6.06 30.98
C PRO A 307 -0.33 -6.02 30.90
N SER A 308 -1.04 -7.04 31.39
CA SER A 308 -2.50 -7.10 31.34
C SER A 308 -3.15 -6.07 32.27
N GLN A 309 -2.57 -5.86 33.45
CA GLN A 309 -3.05 -4.85 34.40
C GLN A 309 -2.85 -3.43 33.83
N SER A 310 -1.68 -3.16 33.25
CA SER A 310 -1.37 -1.88 32.61
C SER A 310 -2.25 -1.60 31.39
N LEU A 311 -2.55 -2.61 30.59
CA LEU A 311 -3.49 -2.50 29.46
C LEU A 311 -4.90 -2.15 29.91
N ARG A 312 -5.42 -2.80 30.97
CA ARG A 312 -6.74 -2.46 31.54
C ARG A 312 -6.82 -1.02 32.05
N LYS A 313 -5.74 -0.50 32.64
CA LYS A 313 -5.65 0.92 33.01
C LYS A 313 -5.74 1.81 31.77
N LEU A 314 -5.00 1.50 30.72
CA LEU A 314 -5.07 2.24 29.44
C LEU A 314 -6.47 2.20 28.79
N GLU A 315 -7.18 1.07 28.86
CA GLU A 315 -8.57 0.98 28.39
C GLU A 315 -9.50 1.94 29.13
N THR A 316 -9.23 2.23 30.40
CA THR A 316 -10.02 3.18 31.18
C THR A 316 -9.81 4.60 30.65
N HIS A 317 -8.56 4.97 30.35
CA HIS A 317 -8.22 6.26 29.74
C HIS A 317 -8.68 6.39 28.28
N PHE A 318 -8.81 5.28 27.56
CA PHE A 318 -9.35 5.29 26.19
C PHE A 318 -10.72 5.96 26.09
N THR A 319 -11.59 5.75 27.09
CA THR A 319 -12.94 6.32 27.09
C THR A 319 -12.98 7.85 27.13
N SER A 320 -11.92 8.50 27.64
CA SER A 320 -11.81 9.97 27.72
C SER A 320 -11.00 10.59 26.57
N ALA A 321 -10.26 9.79 25.81
CA ALA A 321 -9.43 10.28 24.70
C ALA A 321 -10.28 10.77 23.51
N GLN A 322 -9.81 11.79 22.80
CA GLN A 322 -10.48 12.35 21.63
C GLN A 322 -9.50 12.63 20.49
N GLY A 323 -9.98 12.51 19.24
CA GLY A 323 -9.21 12.89 18.05
C GLY A 323 -8.04 11.93 17.74
N PRO A 324 -6.93 12.43 17.16
CA PRO A 324 -5.82 11.59 16.69
C PRO A 324 -5.14 10.75 17.78
N SER A 325 -5.12 11.22 19.03
CA SER A 325 -4.56 10.46 20.16
C SER A 325 -5.42 9.24 20.51
N LYS A 326 -6.74 9.31 20.30
CA LYS A 326 -7.66 8.18 20.48
C LYS A 326 -7.30 7.03 19.53
N LYS A 327 -7.17 7.30 18.23
CA LYS A 327 -6.84 6.27 17.22
C LYS A 327 -5.50 5.60 17.49
N LEU A 328 -4.47 6.38 17.85
CA LEU A 328 -3.16 5.81 18.21
C LEU A 328 -3.26 4.93 19.47
N LEU A 329 -4.03 5.37 20.46
CA LEU A 329 -4.28 4.61 21.68
C LEU A 329 -5.01 3.29 21.40
N GLU A 330 -6.02 3.30 20.53
CA GLU A 330 -6.71 2.09 20.07
C GLU A 330 -5.74 1.07 19.47
N GLU A 331 -4.92 1.52 18.52
CA GLU A 331 -3.92 0.69 17.85
C GLU A 331 -2.94 0.08 18.86
N LYS A 332 -2.43 0.90 19.79
CA LYS A 332 -1.45 0.45 20.79
C LYS A 332 -2.03 -0.48 21.84
N ILE A 333 -3.28 -0.27 22.28
CA ILE A 333 -3.95 -1.19 23.21
C ILE A 333 -4.16 -2.56 22.55
N VAL A 334 -4.65 -2.57 21.30
CA VAL A 334 -4.83 -3.82 20.54
C VAL A 334 -3.49 -4.53 20.37
N GLN A 335 -2.44 -3.84 19.93
CA GLN A 335 -1.10 -4.42 19.80
C GLN A 335 -0.55 -4.94 21.14
N GLY A 336 -0.78 -4.22 22.24
CA GLY A 336 -0.39 -4.68 23.58
C GLY A 336 -1.07 -5.99 23.96
N TRP A 337 -2.38 -6.12 23.72
CA TRP A 337 -3.10 -7.37 23.98
C TRP A 337 -2.58 -8.51 23.08
N LEU A 338 -2.31 -8.25 21.81
CA LEU A 338 -1.75 -9.24 20.89
C LEU A 338 -0.33 -9.69 21.31
N ASN A 339 0.51 -8.78 21.80
CA ASN A 339 1.84 -9.09 22.33
C ASN A 339 1.79 -9.99 23.58
N THR A 340 0.68 -9.97 24.32
CA THR A 340 0.43 -10.88 25.46
C THR A 340 -0.28 -12.18 25.05
N ASN A 341 -0.45 -12.42 23.75
CA ASN A 341 -1.23 -13.53 23.18
C ASN A 341 -2.69 -13.60 23.67
N ASN A 342 -3.29 -12.46 24.03
CA ASN A 342 -4.64 -12.39 24.58
C ASN A 342 -5.66 -11.81 23.58
N ASP A 343 -5.91 -12.55 22.50
CA ASP A 343 -6.80 -12.13 21.41
C ASP A 343 -8.22 -11.86 21.87
N GLU A 344 -8.71 -12.58 22.88
CA GLU A 344 -10.06 -12.38 23.40
C GLU A 344 -10.23 -11.00 24.03
N GLN A 345 -9.22 -10.54 24.80
CA GLN A 345 -9.22 -9.19 25.34
C GLN A 345 -9.04 -8.13 24.25
N ALA A 346 -8.21 -8.40 23.24
CA ALA A 346 -8.09 -7.52 22.08
C ALA A 346 -9.45 -7.34 21.37
N ILE A 347 -10.17 -8.43 21.07
CA ILE A 347 -11.51 -8.38 20.46
C ILE A 347 -12.51 -7.67 21.37
N HIS A 348 -12.49 -7.96 22.67
CA HIS A 348 -13.35 -7.29 23.64
C HIS A 348 -13.13 -5.77 23.67
N PHE A 349 -11.87 -5.33 23.64
CA PHE A 349 -11.54 -3.91 23.52
C PHE A 349 -12.01 -3.31 22.19
N VAL A 350 -11.79 -4.00 21.06
CA VAL A 350 -12.23 -3.54 19.75
C VAL A 350 -13.75 -3.31 19.71
N ASN A 351 -14.54 -4.12 20.40
CA ASN A 351 -15.99 -3.92 20.48
C ASN A 351 -16.42 -2.63 21.23
N LYS A 352 -15.49 -1.97 21.94
CA LYS A 352 -15.71 -0.67 22.61
C LYS A 352 -15.40 0.52 21.71
N ILE A 353 -14.71 0.33 20.58
CA ILE A 353 -14.41 1.40 19.62
C ILE A 353 -15.73 1.85 18.98
N GLU A 354 -15.98 3.16 18.89
CA GLU A 354 -17.27 3.68 18.42
C GLU A 354 -17.37 3.68 16.88
N ASP A 355 -16.31 4.08 16.19
CA ASP A 355 -16.28 4.12 14.73
C ASP A 355 -16.14 2.70 14.17
N LYS A 356 -17.08 2.33 13.29
CA LYS A 356 -17.16 0.97 12.73
C LYS A 356 -15.98 0.63 11.81
N PHE A 357 -15.41 1.64 11.15
CA PHE A 357 -14.27 1.43 10.27
C PHE A 357 -12.98 1.27 11.08
N GLU A 358 -12.79 2.07 12.14
CA GLU A 358 -11.69 1.90 13.11
C GLU A 358 -11.78 0.54 13.81
N GLN A 359 -12.98 0.14 14.23
CA GLN A 359 -13.27 -1.22 14.72
C GLN A 359 -12.77 -2.30 13.74
N THR A 360 -13.11 -2.17 12.46
CA THR A 360 -12.77 -3.20 11.46
C THR A 360 -11.28 -3.17 11.11
N THR A 361 -10.65 -2.01 11.14
CA THR A 361 -9.19 -1.86 11.02
C THR A 361 -8.47 -2.55 12.17
N ALA A 362 -8.97 -2.41 13.40
CA ALA A 362 -8.42 -3.10 14.55
C ALA A 362 -8.64 -4.63 14.49
N LEU A 363 -9.80 -5.09 14.01
CA LEU A 363 -10.03 -6.51 13.73
C LEU A 363 -9.07 -7.06 12.67
N ARG A 364 -8.71 -6.27 11.64
CA ARG A 364 -7.70 -6.65 10.64
C ARG A 364 -6.35 -6.92 11.31
N THR A 365 -5.91 -6.07 12.23
CA THR A 365 -4.66 -6.29 12.98
C THR A 365 -4.69 -7.59 13.79
N ILE A 366 -5.82 -7.87 14.45
CA ILE A 366 -6.03 -9.13 15.19
C ILE A 366 -6.00 -10.33 14.22
N LEU A 367 -6.67 -10.20 13.07
CA LEU A 367 -6.70 -11.23 12.03
C LEU A 367 -5.29 -11.54 11.50
N GLU A 368 -4.48 -10.52 11.21
CA GLU A 368 -3.09 -10.67 10.77
C GLU A 368 -2.24 -11.41 11.82
N HIS A 369 -2.40 -11.09 13.11
CA HIS A 369 -1.74 -11.82 14.19
C HIS A 369 -2.20 -13.29 14.29
N GLN A 370 -3.51 -13.53 14.18
CA GLN A 370 -4.10 -14.87 14.27
C GLN A 370 -3.66 -15.79 13.13
N ILE A 371 -3.60 -15.29 11.89
CA ILE A 371 -3.17 -16.07 10.72
C ILE A 371 -1.73 -16.55 10.86
N ASN A 372 -0.87 -15.72 11.46
CA ASN A 372 0.53 -16.08 11.71
C ASN A 372 0.70 -17.08 12.88
N THR A 373 -0.40 -17.49 13.53
CA THR A 373 -0.41 -18.47 14.63
C THR A 373 -1.23 -19.71 14.23
N PRO A 374 -0.60 -20.83 13.80
CA PRO A 374 -1.30 -21.98 13.21
C PRO A 374 -2.45 -22.57 14.05
N GLU A 375 -2.34 -22.53 15.37
CA GLU A 375 -3.32 -23.07 16.31
C GLU A 375 -4.64 -22.26 16.35
N LYS A 376 -4.64 -21.02 15.84
CA LYS A 376 -5.76 -20.07 15.96
C LYS A 376 -6.73 -20.09 14.77
N THR A 377 -6.87 -21.23 14.08
CA THR A 377 -7.73 -21.36 12.89
C THR A 377 -9.20 -20.99 13.17
N GLU A 378 -9.76 -21.41 14.31
CA GLU A 378 -11.16 -21.12 14.63
C GLU A 378 -11.37 -19.66 15.05
N ALA A 379 -10.43 -19.11 15.83
CA ALA A 379 -10.43 -17.68 16.18
C ALA A 379 -10.35 -16.80 14.91
N THR A 380 -9.48 -17.17 13.97
CA THR A 380 -9.34 -16.52 12.66
C THR A 380 -10.67 -16.48 11.91
N ARG A 381 -11.40 -17.61 11.84
CA ARG A 381 -12.72 -17.67 11.20
C ARG A 381 -13.74 -16.78 11.89
N LYS A 382 -13.76 -16.76 13.22
CA LYS A 382 -14.67 -15.91 14.00
C LYS A 382 -14.39 -14.42 13.74
N THR A 383 -13.12 -14.02 13.75
CA THR A 383 -12.71 -12.64 13.43
C THR A 383 -13.12 -12.25 12.01
N MET A 384 -12.88 -13.11 11.01
CA MET A 384 -13.33 -12.87 9.63
C MET A 384 -14.85 -12.75 9.51
N ALA A 385 -15.61 -13.59 10.21
CA ALA A 385 -17.07 -13.52 10.21
C ALA A 385 -17.58 -12.19 10.80
N THR A 386 -16.98 -11.72 11.90
CA THR A 386 -17.29 -10.40 12.48
C THR A 386 -16.91 -9.26 11.55
N MET A 387 -15.76 -9.34 10.86
CA MET A 387 -15.38 -8.35 9.84
C MET A 387 -16.39 -8.31 8.69
N LEU A 388 -16.87 -9.47 8.23
CA LEU A 388 -17.85 -9.57 7.15
C LEU A 388 -19.20 -8.94 7.55
N GLU A 389 -19.72 -9.26 8.74
CA GLU A 389 -20.95 -8.66 9.28
C GLU A 389 -20.83 -7.13 9.36
N ARG A 390 -19.65 -6.62 9.74
CA ARG A 390 -19.41 -5.18 9.85
C ARG A 390 -19.27 -4.50 8.50
N ALA A 391 -18.66 -5.16 7.53
CA ALA A 391 -18.44 -4.64 6.18
C ALA A 391 -19.75 -4.10 5.58
N GLU A 392 -20.85 -4.85 5.72
CA GLU A 392 -22.17 -4.48 5.21
C GLU A 392 -22.78 -3.23 5.87
N THR A 393 -22.21 -2.79 6.98
CA THR A 393 -22.69 -1.64 7.74
C THR A 393 -21.75 -0.43 7.69
N LEU A 394 -20.69 -0.52 6.86
CA LEU A 394 -19.76 0.58 6.61
C LEU A 394 -20.40 1.62 5.68
N ASN A 395 -19.88 2.85 5.75
CA ASN A 395 -20.53 3.99 5.13
C ASN A 395 -20.06 4.24 3.68
N THR A 396 -18.92 3.68 3.27
CA THR A 396 -18.33 3.96 1.96
C THR A 396 -17.81 2.69 1.28
N ALA A 397 -17.85 2.70 -0.06
CA ALA A 397 -17.36 1.59 -0.88
C ALA A 397 -15.83 1.38 -0.71
N ASN A 398 -15.06 2.43 -0.43
CA ASN A 398 -13.63 2.29 -0.11
C ASN A 398 -13.42 1.45 1.17
N GLN A 399 -14.17 1.77 2.23
CA GLN A 399 -14.08 1.02 3.49
C GLN A 399 -14.45 -0.45 3.30
N GLU A 400 -15.53 -0.73 2.57
CA GLU A 400 -15.93 -2.10 2.23
C GLU A 400 -14.86 -2.84 1.42
N ALA A 401 -14.28 -2.20 0.39
CA ALA A 401 -13.24 -2.77 -0.45
C ALA A 401 -12.01 -3.21 0.37
N GLN A 402 -11.58 -2.36 1.32
CA GLN A 402 -10.45 -2.67 2.20
C GLN A 402 -10.73 -3.87 3.10
N VAL A 403 -11.96 -4.02 3.60
CA VAL A 403 -12.34 -5.16 4.44
C VAL A 403 -12.39 -6.45 3.63
N TYR A 404 -12.99 -6.42 2.45
CA TYR A 404 -13.02 -7.59 1.56
C TYR A 404 -11.62 -8.00 1.11
N SER A 405 -10.73 -7.04 0.86
CA SER A 405 -9.32 -7.30 0.57
C SER A 405 -8.62 -8.03 1.72
N ALA A 406 -8.77 -7.55 2.95
CA ALA A 406 -8.19 -8.19 4.13
C ALA A 406 -8.72 -9.62 4.35
N ILE A 407 -10.03 -9.83 4.17
CA ILE A 407 -10.65 -11.17 4.25
C ILE A 407 -10.10 -12.08 3.14
N SER A 408 -9.95 -11.57 1.91
CA SER A 408 -9.35 -12.31 0.80
C SER A 408 -7.92 -12.75 1.13
N THR A 409 -7.09 -11.85 1.67
CA THR A 409 -5.70 -12.14 2.10
C THR A 409 -5.67 -13.24 3.15
N ALA A 410 -6.58 -13.18 4.12
CA ALA A 410 -6.69 -14.20 5.16
C ALA A 410 -7.01 -15.58 4.58
N TYR A 411 -7.99 -15.68 3.67
CA TYR A 411 -8.28 -16.95 3.00
C TYR A 411 -7.10 -17.48 2.18
N ALA A 412 -6.36 -16.61 1.48
CA ALA A 412 -5.17 -17.02 0.74
C ALA A 412 -4.09 -17.61 1.67
N LEU A 413 -3.78 -16.94 2.79
CA LEU A 413 -2.81 -17.42 3.77
C LEU A 413 -3.22 -18.74 4.43
N MET A 414 -4.53 -19.00 4.53
CA MET A 414 -5.08 -20.27 4.99
C MET A 414 -5.12 -21.37 3.91
N GLY A 415 -4.60 -21.11 2.70
CA GLY A 415 -4.61 -22.05 1.56
C GLY A 415 -5.99 -22.21 0.90
N LYS A 416 -6.95 -21.33 1.19
CA LYS A 416 -8.32 -21.36 0.67
C LYS A 416 -8.46 -20.45 -0.56
N LYS A 417 -7.89 -20.90 -1.67
CA LYS A 417 -7.77 -20.08 -2.90
C LYS A 417 -9.12 -19.62 -3.45
N ALA A 418 -10.12 -20.51 -3.56
CA ALA A 418 -11.43 -20.16 -4.14
C ALA A 418 -12.17 -19.10 -3.31
N GLU A 419 -12.15 -19.20 -1.98
CA GLU A 419 -12.72 -18.18 -1.10
C GLU A 419 -11.94 -16.87 -1.19
N SER A 420 -10.61 -16.92 -1.29
CA SER A 420 -9.77 -15.73 -1.47
C SER A 420 -10.15 -14.97 -2.75
N GLU A 421 -10.27 -15.67 -3.88
CA GLU A 421 -10.66 -15.10 -5.17
C GLU A 421 -12.05 -14.46 -5.10
N LYS A 422 -13.03 -15.15 -4.51
CA LYS A 422 -14.38 -14.61 -4.32
C LYS A 422 -14.40 -13.27 -3.58
N PHE A 423 -13.62 -13.14 -2.49
CA PHE A 423 -13.56 -11.89 -1.73
C PHE A 423 -12.72 -10.81 -2.42
N LEU A 424 -11.74 -11.21 -3.23
CA LEU A 424 -11.00 -10.28 -4.07
C LEU A 424 -11.90 -9.66 -5.15
N ASP A 425 -12.77 -10.46 -5.78
CA ASP A 425 -13.76 -9.97 -6.75
C ASP A 425 -14.75 -8.99 -6.10
N LEU A 426 -15.17 -9.26 -4.87
CA LEU A 426 -15.99 -8.33 -4.09
C LEU A 426 -15.23 -7.03 -3.80
N ALA A 427 -13.95 -7.10 -3.43
CA ALA A 427 -13.11 -5.92 -3.22
C ALA A 427 -13.03 -5.06 -4.49
N PHE A 428 -12.77 -5.67 -5.66
CA PHE A 428 -12.75 -4.96 -6.94
C PHE A 428 -14.10 -4.37 -7.31
N THR A 429 -15.18 -5.12 -7.12
CA THR A 429 -16.54 -4.63 -7.35
C THR A 429 -16.81 -3.37 -6.53
N LYS A 430 -16.39 -3.34 -5.26
CA LYS A 430 -16.53 -2.14 -4.41
C LYS A 430 -15.60 -1.02 -4.85
N THR A 431 -14.37 -1.31 -5.23
CA THR A 431 -13.44 -0.31 -5.79
C THR A 431 -13.99 0.36 -7.05
N ASP A 432 -14.71 -0.38 -7.90
CA ASP A 432 -15.33 0.18 -9.10
C ASP A 432 -16.52 1.09 -8.83
N LEU A 433 -17.18 0.94 -7.69
CA LEU A 433 -18.25 1.85 -7.25
C LEU A 433 -17.72 3.17 -6.66
N ILE A 434 -16.41 3.29 -6.41
CA ILE A 434 -15.80 4.51 -5.86
C ILE A 434 -15.71 5.59 -6.94
N LEU A 435 -16.48 6.67 -6.76
CA LEU A 435 -16.52 7.79 -7.70
C LEU A 435 -15.37 8.79 -7.51
N GLN A 436 -14.88 8.98 -6.28
CA GLN A 436 -13.78 9.89 -5.99
C GLN A 436 -12.46 9.20 -6.34
N LEU A 437 -11.70 9.80 -7.27
CA LEU A 437 -10.48 9.18 -7.79
C LEU A 437 -9.42 8.96 -6.71
N GLU A 438 -9.29 9.86 -5.75
CA GLU A 438 -8.37 9.71 -4.62
C GLU A 438 -8.71 8.51 -3.72
N GLU A 439 -9.99 8.26 -3.46
CA GLU A 439 -10.43 7.10 -2.70
C GLU A 439 -10.25 5.81 -3.51
N LYS A 440 -10.44 5.88 -4.84
CA LYS A 440 -10.20 4.73 -5.73
C LYS A 440 -8.72 4.36 -5.78
N ILE A 441 -7.83 5.35 -5.82
CA ILE A 441 -6.38 5.17 -5.74
C ILE A 441 -5.99 4.54 -4.39
N ASP A 442 -6.55 5.03 -3.29
CA ASP A 442 -6.32 4.49 -1.94
C ASP A 442 -6.76 3.02 -1.82
N ALA A 443 -7.94 2.68 -2.36
CA ALA A 443 -8.43 1.31 -2.43
C ALA A 443 -7.47 0.41 -3.23
N TYR A 444 -7.01 0.84 -4.40
CA TYR A 444 -6.04 0.08 -5.19
C TYR A 444 -4.72 -0.12 -4.45
N CYS A 445 -4.19 0.91 -3.78
CA CYS A 445 -2.98 0.80 -2.98
C CYS A 445 -3.14 -0.24 -1.86
N HIS A 446 -4.28 -0.24 -1.17
CA HIS A 446 -4.55 -1.20 -0.10
C HIS A 446 -4.70 -2.65 -0.61
N ILE A 447 -5.41 -2.86 -1.73
CA ILE A 447 -5.52 -4.20 -2.33
C ILE A 447 -4.14 -4.67 -2.79
N ALA A 448 -3.34 -3.77 -3.38
CA ALA A 448 -1.98 -4.09 -3.80
C ALA A 448 -1.09 -4.53 -2.63
N GLU A 449 -1.07 -3.79 -1.52
CA GLU A 449 -0.35 -4.17 -0.29
C GLU A 449 -0.74 -5.58 0.18
N ASP A 450 -2.04 -5.87 0.17
CA ASP A 450 -2.59 -7.16 0.57
C ASP A 450 -2.19 -8.30 -0.35
N ARG A 451 -2.10 -8.06 -1.67
CA ARG A 451 -1.59 -9.06 -2.63
C ARG A 451 -0.09 -9.31 -2.46
N MET A 452 0.69 -8.26 -2.21
CA MET A 452 2.12 -8.40 -1.95
C MET A 452 2.39 -9.25 -0.69
N LYS A 453 1.56 -9.13 0.36
CA LYS A 453 1.68 -9.96 1.59
C LYS A 453 1.51 -11.46 1.34
N ILE A 454 0.77 -11.86 0.31
CA ILE A 454 0.56 -13.27 -0.05
C ILE A 454 1.46 -13.72 -1.21
N ASN A 455 2.49 -12.94 -1.53
CA ASN A 455 3.41 -13.16 -2.66
C ASN A 455 2.72 -13.22 -4.04
N ASP A 456 1.55 -12.57 -4.18
CA ASP A 456 0.91 -12.34 -5.48
C ASP A 456 1.46 -11.04 -6.08
N GLU A 457 2.76 -11.07 -6.41
CA GLU A 457 3.51 -9.90 -6.86
C GLU A 457 3.00 -9.35 -8.19
N GLU A 458 2.58 -10.23 -9.11
CA GLU A 458 2.08 -9.82 -10.43
C GLU A 458 0.83 -8.93 -10.30
N LEU A 459 -0.17 -9.39 -9.54
CA LEU A 459 -1.38 -8.62 -9.33
C LEU A 459 -1.09 -7.38 -8.48
N GLY A 460 -0.29 -7.49 -7.43
CA GLY A 460 0.09 -6.36 -6.58
C GLY A 460 0.74 -5.22 -7.39
N LEU A 461 1.73 -5.54 -8.23
CA LEU A 461 2.39 -4.57 -9.09
C LEU A 461 1.45 -3.98 -10.15
N HIS A 462 0.57 -4.79 -10.75
CA HIS A 462 -0.42 -4.28 -11.70
C HIS A 462 -1.37 -3.26 -11.05
N LEU A 463 -1.80 -3.50 -9.81
CA LEU A 463 -2.64 -2.56 -9.07
C LEU A 463 -1.92 -1.27 -8.71
N TYR A 464 -0.63 -1.34 -8.36
CA TYR A 464 0.19 -0.14 -8.18
C TYR A 464 0.36 0.67 -9.46
N GLN A 465 0.50 0.01 -10.61
CA GLN A 465 0.55 0.69 -11.91
C GLN A 465 -0.76 1.44 -12.16
N ASN A 466 -1.91 0.79 -11.97
CA ASN A 466 -3.24 1.42 -12.12
C ASN A 466 -3.40 2.62 -11.17
N ALA A 467 -2.99 2.47 -9.90
CA ALA A 467 -3.00 3.56 -8.92
C ALA A 467 -2.07 4.73 -9.32
N THR A 468 -0.91 4.42 -9.90
CA THR A 468 0.07 5.39 -10.40
C THR A 468 -0.49 6.18 -11.58
N GLU A 469 -1.03 5.50 -12.59
CA GLU A 469 -1.63 6.14 -13.76
C GLU A 469 -2.76 7.10 -13.35
N LEU A 470 -3.64 6.67 -12.43
CA LEU A 470 -4.70 7.52 -11.90
C LEU A 470 -4.15 8.72 -11.14
N ALA A 471 -3.21 8.52 -10.20
CA ALA A 471 -2.64 9.59 -9.38
C ALA A 471 -1.90 10.65 -10.21
N PHE A 472 -1.12 10.23 -11.20
CA PHE A 472 -0.39 11.13 -12.09
C PHE A 472 -1.31 11.80 -13.12
N GLY A 473 -2.37 11.09 -13.57
CA GLY A 473 -3.40 11.58 -14.48
C GLY A 473 -4.32 12.65 -13.88
N LEU A 474 -4.41 12.76 -12.55
CA LEU A 474 -5.13 13.86 -11.89
C LEU A 474 -4.61 15.22 -12.35
N SER A 475 -5.52 16.16 -12.63
CA SER A 475 -5.16 17.53 -13.02
C SER A 475 -4.22 18.17 -11.97
N LYS A 476 -3.26 18.98 -12.43
CA LYS A 476 -2.36 19.74 -11.55
C LYS A 476 -3.10 20.67 -10.57
N TYR A 477 -4.37 20.98 -10.84
CA TYR A 477 -5.23 21.83 -10.01
C TYR A 477 -6.24 21.02 -9.18
N ASN A 478 -6.27 19.69 -9.31
CA ASN A 478 -7.15 18.88 -8.49
C ASN A 478 -6.64 18.90 -7.03
N PRO A 479 -7.46 19.35 -6.06
CA PRO A 479 -7.04 19.47 -4.66
C PRO A 479 -6.70 18.12 -4.00
N ALA A 480 -7.21 17.01 -4.54
CA ALA A 480 -6.96 15.67 -4.03
C ALA A 480 -5.63 15.05 -4.52
N LYS A 481 -5.04 15.60 -5.61
CA LYS A 481 -3.80 15.06 -6.19
C LYS A 481 -2.65 14.90 -5.18
N PRO A 482 -2.34 15.88 -4.31
CA PRO A 482 -1.29 15.72 -3.31
C PRO A 482 -1.56 14.57 -2.32
N ALA A 483 -2.83 14.37 -1.92
CA ALA A 483 -3.20 13.31 -0.99
C ALA A 483 -3.08 11.93 -1.66
N ALA A 484 -3.58 11.79 -2.90
CA ALA A 484 -3.45 10.56 -3.68
C ALA A 484 -1.99 10.16 -3.92
N LEU A 485 -1.12 11.12 -4.30
CA LEU A 485 0.32 10.88 -4.46
C LEU A 485 0.99 10.49 -3.14
N ARG A 486 0.56 11.05 -2.00
CA ARG A 486 1.05 10.65 -0.68
C ARG A 486 0.65 9.20 -0.36
N SER A 487 -0.62 8.83 -0.53
CA SER A 487 -1.09 7.45 -0.28
C SER A 487 -0.30 6.46 -1.13
N LEU A 488 -0.14 6.75 -2.43
CA LEU A 488 0.66 5.93 -3.34
C LEU A 488 2.11 5.79 -2.87
N ALA A 489 2.77 6.91 -2.53
CA ALA A 489 4.17 6.90 -2.08
C ALA A 489 4.37 6.08 -0.79
N ILE A 490 3.47 6.24 0.19
CA ILE A 490 3.52 5.49 1.45
C ILE A 490 3.31 4.01 1.20
N SER A 491 2.33 3.67 0.37
CA SER A 491 2.00 2.29 0.07
C SER A 491 3.14 1.56 -0.65
N GLN A 492 3.73 2.19 -1.66
CA GLN A 492 4.92 1.67 -2.35
C GLN A 492 6.12 1.54 -1.41
N ALA A 493 6.32 2.47 -0.47
CA ALA A 493 7.40 2.38 0.51
C ALA A 493 7.21 1.21 1.49
N ARG A 494 5.98 0.90 1.90
CA ARG A 494 5.66 -0.23 2.81
C ARG A 494 6.03 -1.59 2.22
N ILE A 495 5.89 -1.75 0.90
CA ILE A 495 6.28 -2.97 0.19
C ILE A 495 7.76 -2.94 -0.27
N GLY A 496 8.54 -1.95 0.16
CA GLY A 496 9.96 -1.81 -0.19
C GLY A 496 10.24 -1.22 -1.58
N ASN A 497 9.22 -0.81 -2.34
CA ASN A 497 9.38 -0.16 -3.64
C ASN A 497 9.66 1.35 -3.49
N PHE A 498 10.85 1.66 -2.97
CA PHE A 498 11.20 3.04 -2.65
C PHE A 498 11.54 3.92 -3.86
N LEU A 499 11.82 3.34 -5.03
CA LEU A 499 12.10 4.10 -6.25
C LEU A 499 10.82 4.80 -6.72
N ASP A 500 9.74 4.03 -6.88
CA ASP A 500 8.45 4.56 -7.31
C ASP A 500 7.85 5.46 -6.22
N ALA A 501 8.01 5.08 -4.94
CA ALA A 501 7.59 5.93 -3.82
C ALA A 501 8.26 7.31 -3.86
N ARG A 502 9.55 7.36 -4.24
CA ARG A 502 10.30 8.61 -4.40
C ARG A 502 9.80 9.42 -5.59
N GLU A 503 9.41 8.78 -6.69
CA GLU A 503 8.83 9.47 -7.83
C GLU A 503 7.50 10.13 -7.45
N ALA A 504 6.60 9.37 -6.80
CA ALA A 504 5.32 9.87 -6.32
C ALA A 504 5.48 11.04 -5.34
N VAL A 505 6.39 10.94 -4.35
CA VAL A 505 6.62 12.03 -3.38
C VAL A 505 7.21 13.29 -4.04
N ASN A 506 8.04 13.13 -5.07
CA ASN A 506 8.60 14.26 -5.81
C ASN A 506 7.56 15.03 -6.63
N ALA A 507 6.48 14.37 -7.04
CA ALA A 507 5.34 14.99 -7.72
C ALA A 507 4.42 15.80 -6.77
N ILE A 508 4.56 15.66 -5.45
CA ILE A 508 3.77 16.42 -4.46
C ILE A 508 4.25 17.88 -4.42
N LYS A 509 3.39 18.81 -4.84
CA LYS A 509 3.68 20.26 -4.83
C LYS A 509 3.53 20.91 -3.46
N ASN A 510 2.66 20.37 -2.60
CA ASN A 510 2.47 20.90 -1.24
C ASN A 510 3.71 20.55 -0.39
N LYS A 511 4.52 21.56 -0.03
CA LYS A 511 5.79 21.38 0.68
C LYS A 511 5.62 20.67 2.02
N THR A 512 4.65 21.09 2.81
CA THR A 512 4.35 20.52 4.14
C THR A 512 4.01 19.03 4.03
N LEU A 513 3.15 18.68 3.06
CA LEU A 513 2.78 17.29 2.80
C LEU A 513 3.96 16.48 2.27
N LYS A 514 4.76 17.04 1.36
CA LYS A 514 5.96 16.41 0.81
C LYS A 514 6.98 16.09 1.91
N ILE A 515 7.24 17.04 2.82
CA ILE A 515 8.17 16.85 3.95
C ILE A 515 7.67 15.74 4.89
N LYS A 516 6.39 15.75 5.26
CA LYS A 516 5.79 14.69 6.09
C LYS A 516 5.93 13.32 5.42
N THR A 517 5.62 13.24 4.14
CA THR A 517 5.72 12.01 3.36
C THR A 517 7.17 11.51 3.26
N LEU A 518 8.14 12.38 2.97
CA LEU A 518 9.57 12.03 2.99
C LEU A 518 10.04 11.52 4.36
N SER A 519 9.53 12.11 5.45
CA SER A 519 9.83 11.66 6.80
C SER A 519 9.27 10.27 7.10
N GLU A 520 8.09 9.94 6.57
CA GLU A 520 7.49 8.60 6.69
C GLU A 520 8.22 7.57 5.80
N LEU A 521 8.59 7.95 4.58
CA LEU A 521 9.42 7.12 3.69
C LEU A 521 10.78 6.77 4.31
N ALA A 522 11.39 7.72 5.05
CA ALA A 522 12.61 7.47 5.80
C ALA A 522 12.41 6.42 6.91
N LYS A 523 11.28 6.49 7.62
CA LYS A 523 10.91 5.50 8.64
C LYS A 523 10.77 4.10 8.01
N PHE A 524 9.98 3.96 6.94
CA PHE A 524 9.84 2.68 6.23
C PHE A 524 11.16 2.15 5.67
N ALA A 525 12.03 3.03 5.16
CA ALA A 525 13.37 2.62 4.72
C ALA A 525 14.26 2.16 5.88
N SER A 526 14.09 2.71 7.09
CA SER A 526 14.79 2.27 8.31
C SER A 526 14.29 0.90 8.76
N GLU A 527 12.97 0.70 8.79
CA GLU A 527 12.30 -0.57 9.11
C GLU A 527 12.68 -1.68 8.13
N ALA A 528 12.89 -1.34 6.86
CA ALA A 528 13.42 -2.23 5.83
C ALA A 528 14.96 -2.40 5.86
N GLU A 529 15.61 -2.03 6.97
CA GLU A 529 17.07 -2.13 7.19
C GLU A 529 17.93 -1.43 6.11
N ASN A 530 17.41 -0.35 5.51
CA ASN A 530 18.10 0.43 4.48
C ASN A 530 18.49 1.83 4.98
N PRO A 531 19.51 1.94 5.86
CA PRO A 531 19.87 3.21 6.51
C PRO A 531 20.42 4.25 5.52
N THR A 532 21.00 3.82 4.40
CA THR A 532 21.49 4.73 3.34
C THR A 532 20.32 5.47 2.69
N LEU A 533 19.25 4.73 2.38
CA LEU A 533 18.06 5.28 1.77
C LEU A 533 17.25 6.11 2.77
N ALA A 534 17.13 5.65 4.02
CA ALA A 534 16.53 6.43 5.10
C ALA A 534 17.22 7.79 5.27
N LYS A 535 18.57 7.81 5.34
CA LYS A 535 19.37 9.04 5.37
C LYS A 535 19.15 9.91 4.14
N SER A 536 18.99 9.31 2.96
CA SER A 536 18.71 10.05 1.71
C SER A 536 17.35 10.78 1.77
N PHE A 537 16.28 10.09 2.19
CA PHE A 537 14.96 10.72 2.35
C PHE A 537 14.96 11.82 3.43
N LEU A 538 15.68 11.60 4.54
CA LEU A 538 15.81 12.61 5.60
C LEU A 538 16.56 13.85 5.14
N SER A 539 17.67 13.67 4.43
CA SER A 539 18.42 14.80 3.83
C SER A 539 17.53 15.60 2.88
N GLN A 540 16.70 14.91 2.09
CA GLN A 540 15.72 15.57 1.22
C GLN A 540 14.64 16.31 2.02
N ALA A 541 14.08 15.70 3.07
CA ALA A 541 13.08 16.33 3.94
C ALA A 541 13.63 17.58 4.64
N LYS A 542 14.88 17.52 5.13
CA LYS A 542 15.59 18.65 5.74
C LYS A 542 15.80 19.78 4.72
N ASN A 543 16.25 19.46 3.51
CA ASN A 543 16.41 20.44 2.45
C ASN A 543 15.08 21.14 2.11
N GLU A 544 13.98 20.39 1.92
CA GLU A 544 12.66 20.96 1.67
C GLU A 544 12.17 21.83 2.84
N THR A 545 12.45 21.43 4.09
CA THR A 545 12.15 22.21 5.29
C THR A 545 12.86 23.56 5.31
N THR A 546 14.09 23.66 4.78
CA THR A 546 14.80 24.95 4.70
C THR A 546 14.06 25.98 3.83
N GLN A 547 13.26 25.50 2.87
CA GLN A 547 12.52 26.33 1.94
C GLN A 547 11.12 26.74 2.43
N VAL A 548 10.72 26.33 3.63
CA VAL A 548 9.46 26.75 4.27
C VAL A 548 9.69 28.13 4.90
N LYS A 549 8.88 29.13 4.46
CA LYS A 549 9.04 30.53 4.88
C LYS A 549 8.57 30.78 6.30
N ASN A 550 7.52 30.09 6.74
CA ASN A 550 6.95 30.28 8.07
C ASN A 550 7.85 29.59 9.11
N SER A 551 8.44 30.36 10.02
CA SER A 551 9.38 29.85 11.04
C SER A 551 8.74 28.86 12.02
N LYS A 552 7.48 29.08 12.39
CA LYS A 552 6.73 28.18 13.28
C LYS A 552 6.46 26.84 12.59
N GLU A 553 5.98 26.88 11.35
CA GLU A 553 5.74 25.68 10.55
C GLU A 553 7.04 24.92 10.28
N LYS A 554 8.12 25.64 9.98
CA LYS A 554 9.47 25.09 9.80
C LYS A 554 9.96 24.34 11.04
N ALA A 555 9.77 24.92 12.23
CA ALA A 555 10.14 24.28 13.49
C ALA A 555 9.30 23.01 13.77
N GLN A 556 7.99 23.06 13.49
CA GLN A 556 7.12 21.89 13.62
C GLN A 556 7.52 20.76 12.66
N LEU A 557 7.86 21.09 11.41
CA LEU A 557 8.32 20.10 10.43
C LEU A 557 9.68 19.51 10.81
N ALA A 558 10.59 20.30 11.38
CA ALA A 558 11.85 19.80 11.90
C ALA A 558 11.65 18.79 13.05
N LEU A 559 10.73 19.07 13.99
CA LEU A 559 10.35 18.14 15.06
C LEU A 559 9.77 16.83 14.52
N ILE A 560 8.93 16.88 13.46
CA ILE A 560 8.40 15.67 12.82
C ILE A 560 9.52 14.82 12.22
N ILE A 561 10.51 15.45 11.57
CA ILE A 561 11.68 14.76 11.01
C ILE A 561 12.50 14.08 12.12
N GLU A 562 12.71 14.76 13.25
CA GLU A 562 13.44 14.21 14.39
C GLU A 562 12.69 13.07 15.08
N LYS A 563 11.36 13.14 15.19
CA LYS A 563 10.54 12.08 15.80
C LYS A 563 10.58 10.78 15.00
N ASN A 564 10.56 10.86 13.67
CA ASN A 564 10.64 9.67 12.82
C ASN A 564 12.06 9.08 12.75
N LEU A 565 13.05 9.76 13.33
CA LEU A 565 14.45 9.33 13.42
C LEU A 565 14.75 8.54 14.71
N SER A 566 13.96 8.77 15.76
CA SER A 566 14.12 8.12 17.07
C SER A 566 13.41 6.77 17.19
N LEU A 567 12.70 6.36 16.14
CA LEU A 567 12.06 5.05 15.97
C LEU A 567 12.96 4.21 15.07
#